data_AF-A0A3B8NR98-F1
#
_entry.id   AF-A0A3B8NR98-F1
#
_cell.length_a   1.000
_cell.length_b   1.000
_cell.length_c   1.000
_cell.angle_alpha   90.00
_cell.angle_beta   90.00
_cell.angle_gamma   90.00
#
_symmetry.space_group_name_H-M   'P 1'
#
loop_
_entity.id
_entity.type
_entity.pdbx_description
1 polymer ?
#
loop_
_entity_poly.entity_id
_entity_poly.type
_entity_poly.pdbx_seq_one_letter_code
_entity_poly.pdbx_strand_id
1 'polypeptide(L)' 'DYGIKCIISTSFADIFYNNCFKNGVLPLVLPPEQVREIMDKAESDPGIQLNI' A
#
# COMPACT_ATOMS: atom_id res chain seq x y z
N ASP A 1 -7.88 -7.00 -14.01
CA ASP A 1 -6.72 -6.31 -13.41
C ASP A 1 -6.92 -4.82 -13.36
N TYR A 2 -6.90 -4.24 -12.16
CA TYR A 2 -7.02 -2.81 -11.90
C TYR A 2 -5.66 -2.06 -11.94
N GLY A 3 -4.58 -2.73 -12.37
CA GLY A 3 -3.24 -2.14 -12.44
C GLY A 3 -2.57 -1.87 -11.08
N ILE A 4 -3.12 -2.38 -9.98
CA ILE A 4 -2.57 -2.23 -8.63
C ILE A 4 -1.30 -3.07 -8.51
N LYS A 5 -0.18 -2.43 -8.15
CA LYS A 5 1.13 -3.09 -7.96
C LYS A 5 1.52 -3.24 -6.49
N CYS A 6 1.00 -2.38 -5.62
CA CYS A 6 1.35 -2.35 -4.21
C CYS A 6 0.15 -1.92 -3.37
N ILE A 7 0.04 -2.47 -2.16
CA ILE A 7 -0.93 -2.10 -1.15
C ILE A 7 -0.16 -1.79 0.12
N ILE A 8 -0.40 -0.62 0.71
CA ILE A 8 0.29 -0.13 1.90
C ILE A 8 -0.71 -0.18 3.08
N SER A 9 -0.29 -0.76 4.20
CA SER A 9 -1.11 -0.84 5.42
C SER A 9 -0.22 -0.92 6.66
N THR A 10 -0.81 -0.80 7.85
CA THR A 10 -0.13 -1.08 9.13
C THR A 10 -0.13 -2.56 9.48
N SER A 11 -1.01 -3.36 8.87
CA SER A 11 -1.07 -4.82 9.00
C SER A 11 -1.91 -5.44 7.88
N PHE A 12 -1.79 -6.75 7.71
CA PHE A 12 -2.60 -7.55 6.79
C PHE A 12 -3.06 -8.84 7.47
N ALA A 13 -4.23 -9.34 7.08
CA ALA A 13 -4.64 -10.69 7.42
C ALA A 13 -3.78 -11.71 6.65
N ASP A 14 -3.44 -12.84 7.28
CA ASP A 14 -2.50 -13.84 6.73
C ASP A 14 -2.88 -14.34 5.34
N ILE A 15 -4.17 -14.61 5.11
CA ILE A 15 -4.67 -15.07 3.81
C ILE A 15 -4.45 -14.00 2.74
N PHE A 16 -4.75 -12.74 3.07
CA PHE A 16 -4.61 -11.63 2.14
C PHE A 16 -3.14 -11.38 1.79
N TYR A 17 -2.27 -11.35 2.81
CA TYR A 17 -0.83 -11.19 2.63
C TYR A 17 -0.26 -12.25 1.68
N ASN A 18 -0.61 -13.52 1.88
CA ASN A 18 -0.18 -14.62 1.01
C ASN A 18 -0.73 -14.51 -0.43
N ASN A 19 -1.97 -14.05 -0.58
CA ASN A 19 -2.58 -13.89 -1.89
C ASN A 19 -1.99 -12.71 -2.68
N CYS A 20 -1.53 -11.65 -2.01
CA CYS A 20 -0.86 -10.53 -2.68
C CYS A 20 0.35 -11.02 -3.48
N PHE A 21 1.25 -11.78 -2.87
CA PHE A 21 2.44 -12.30 -3.57
C PHE A 21 2.08 -13.25 -4.72
N LYS A 22 1.10 -14.13 -4.52
CA LYS A 22 0.62 -15.03 -5.58
C LYS A 22 0.06 -14.27 -6.79
N ASN A 23 -0.50 -13.09 -6.55
CA ASN A 23 -1.09 -12.24 -7.58
C ASN A 23 -0.14 -11.11 -8.05
N GLY A 24 1.14 -11.14 -7.67
CA GLY A 24 2.12 -10.14 -8.09
C GLY A 24 1.89 -8.73 -7.50
N VAL A 25 1.15 -8.63 -6.40
CA VAL A 25 0.94 -7.40 -5.64
C VAL A 25 1.88 -7.40 -4.45
N LEU A 26 2.57 -6.29 -4.20
CA LEU A 26 3.42 -6.11 -3.03
C LEU A 26 2.59 -5.62 -1.83
N PRO A 27 2.40 -6.40 -0.76
CA PRO A 27 1.85 -5.90 0.50
C PRO A 27 2.96 -5.25 1.32
N LEU A 28 2.94 -3.92 1.45
CA LEU A 28 3.92 -3.15 2.22
C LEU A 28 3.36 -2.79 3.59
N VAL A 29 4.06 -3.22 4.64
CA VAL A 29 3.71 -2.90 6.04
C VAL A 29 4.59 -1.75 6.52
N LEU A 30 3.98 -0.66 6.95
CA LEU A 30 4.67 0.50 7.52
C LEU A 30 4.09 0.86 8.90
N PRO A 31 4.86 1.52 9.77
CA PRO A 31 4.36 2.15 10.98
C PRO A 31 3.18 3.11 10.72
N PRO A 32 2.22 3.23 11.64
CA PRO A 32 1.01 4.06 11.46
C PRO A 32 1.28 5.52 11.09
N GLU A 33 2.33 6.12 11.64
CA GLU A 33 2.74 7.49 11.36
C GLU A 33 3.13 7.70 9.90
N GLN A 34 3.81 6.72 9.29
CA GLN A 34 4.21 6.78 7.88
C GLN A 34 3.02 6.56 6.95
N VAL A 35 2.12 5.62 7.30
CA VAL A 35 0.89 5.41 6.52
C VAL A 35 0.04 6.68 6.54
N ARG A 36 -0.07 7.34 7.70
CA ARG A 36 -0.76 8.63 7.82
C ARG A 36 -0.12 9.72 6.98
N GLU A 37 1.20 9.87 7.04
CA GLU A 37 1.91 10.87 6.22
C GLU A 37 1.65 10.65 4.72
N ILE A 38 1.66 9.40 4.26
CA ILE A 38 1.37 9.05 2.87
C ILE A 38 -0.08 9.41 2.50
N MET A 39 -1.04 9.10 3.37
CA MET A 39 -2.46 9.44 3.14
C MET A 39 -2.66 10.95 3.09
N ASP A 40 -2.12 11.71 4.04
CA ASP A 40 -2.22 13.17 4.10
C ASP A 40 -1.61 13.81 2.82
N LYS A 41 -0.50 13.25 2.31
CA LYS A 41 0.12 13.68 1.05
C LYS A 41 -0.76 13.36 -0.16
N ALA A 42 -1.37 12.17 -0.22
CA ALA A 42 -2.23 11.79 -1.33
C ALA A 42 -3.55 12.60 -1.37
N GLU A 43 -4.07 13.01 -0.21
CA GLU A 43 -5.24 13.89 -0.12
C GLU A 43 -4.92 15.34 -0.53
N SER A 44 -3.75 15.85 -0.16
CA SER A 44 -3.33 17.21 -0.49
C SER A 44 -2.79 17.38 -1.91
N ASP A 45 -2.21 16.34 -2.50
CA ASP A 45 -1.67 16.33 -3.86
C ASP A 45 -2.19 15.11 -4.67
N PRO A 46 -3.41 15.22 -5.25
CA PRO A 46 -3.98 14.15 -6.07
C PRO A 46 -3.10 13.83 -7.27
N GLY A 47 -2.65 12.57 -7.35
CA GLY A 47 -1.76 12.11 -8.42
C GLY A 47 -0.28 12.06 -8.04
N ILE A 48 0.06 12.32 -6.78
CA ILE A 48 1.40 12.10 -6.24
C ILE A 48 1.93 10.70 -6.62
N GLN A 49 3.19 10.63 -7.02
CA GLN A 49 3.86 9.38 -7.34
C GLN A 49 4.75 8.95 -6.19
N LEU A 50 4.58 7.69 -5.77
CA LEU A 50 5.41 7.06 -4.76
C LEU A 50 6.29 6.02 -5.45
N ASN A 51 7.60 6.09 -5.17
CA ASN A 51 8.56 5.08 -5.57
C ASN A 51 8.78 4.14 -4.39
N ILE A 52 8.65 2.84 -4.67
CA ILE A 52 8.69 1.73 -3.70
C ILE A 52 9.76 0.75 -4.15
#